data_AF-A0A3B9C0T1-F1
#
_entry.id   AF-A0A3B9C0T1-F1
#
_cell.length_a   1.000
_cell.length_b   1.000
_cell.length_c   1.000
_cell.angle_alpha   90.00
_cell.angle_beta   90.00
_cell.angle_gamma   90.00
#
_symmetry.space_group_name_H-M   'P 1'
#
loop_
_entity.id
_entity.type
_entity.pdbx_description
1 polymer ?
#
loop_
_entity_poly.entity_id
_entity_poly.type
_entity_poly.pdbx_seq_one_letter_code
_entity_poly.pdbx_strand_id
1 'polypeptide(L)'
;WVSMWDTACSVLAVLDTANNQVSRQVSIPGRAPHSMVMDQEGHLWVLSGNKYKNKISHLQSIDPITDQILSSYEFLSEQYPFRLQINQQGDTLYFIQVNYTGAQYNNGLCSMGIKESTLQKNAWIPAQNASYYWAYAISPDNNHIYISDPRGFNQRSLILHFDQNGIFQSSFEAGIGANSFYFR
;
A
#
# COMPACT_ATOMS: atom_id res chain seq x y z
N TRP A 1 -16.75 1.17 3.26
CA TRP A 1 -16.09 -0.12 2.98
C TRP A 1 -15.17 -0.46 4.12
N VAL A 2 -15.13 -1.73 4.52
CA VAL A 2 -14.27 -2.24 5.60
C VAL A 2 -13.55 -3.48 5.10
N SER A 3 -12.24 -3.46 5.25
CA SER A 3 -11.37 -4.63 5.09
C SER A 3 -11.06 -5.24 6.45
N MET A 4 -10.87 -6.55 6.49
CA MET A 4 -10.59 -7.30 7.70
C MET A 4 -9.32 -8.11 7.47
N TRP A 5 -8.26 -7.81 8.22
CA TRP A 5 -6.97 -8.50 8.06
C TRP A 5 -6.96 -9.88 8.73
N ASP A 6 -7.99 -10.67 8.43
CA ASP A 6 -8.14 -12.07 8.83
C ASP A 6 -7.84 -12.98 7.64
N THR A 7 -6.97 -13.96 7.87
CA THR A 7 -6.56 -14.97 6.88
C THR A 7 -7.70 -15.87 6.38
N ALA A 8 -8.79 -15.98 7.13
CA ALA A 8 -10.00 -16.68 6.72
C ALA A 8 -10.93 -15.78 5.88
N CYS A 9 -10.79 -14.46 5.96
CA CYS A 9 -11.63 -13.50 5.26
C CYS A 9 -11.20 -13.31 3.81
N SER A 10 -12.17 -13.41 2.90
CA SER A 10 -12.05 -13.13 1.46
C SER A 10 -13.20 -12.26 0.97
N VAL A 11 -13.70 -11.39 1.84
CA VAL A 11 -14.80 -10.47 1.55
C VAL A 11 -14.48 -9.06 2.06
N LEU A 12 -15.10 -8.07 1.45
CA LEU A 12 -15.17 -6.70 1.93
C LEU A 12 -16.57 -6.43 2.45
N ALA A 13 -16.69 -5.73 3.58
CA ALA A 13 -17.99 -5.31 4.09
C ALA A 13 -18.30 -3.87 3.66
N VAL A 14 -19.53 -3.63 3.21
CA VAL A 14 -20.05 -2.28 2.99
C VAL A 14 -20.93 -1.93 4.19
N LEU A 15 -20.64 -0.80 4.83
CA LEU A 15 -21.41 -0.29 5.95
C LEU A 15 -22.37 0.78 5.46
N ASP A 16 -23.61 0.72 5.94
CA ASP A 16 -24.54 1.82 5.88
C ASP A 16 -24.25 2.76 7.07
N THR A 17 -23.85 3.99 6.77
CA THR A 17 -23.48 4.98 7.79
C THR A 17 -24.69 5.61 8.49
N ALA A 18 -25.91 5.43 7.98
CA ALA A 18 -27.12 5.93 8.63
C ALA A 18 -27.52 5.08 9.84
N ASN A 19 -27.22 3.77 9.83
CA ASN A 19 -27.59 2.82 10.88
C ASN A 19 -26.42 1.99 11.43
N ASN A 20 -25.21 2.19 10.90
CA ASN A 20 -23.98 1.46 11.25
C ASN A 20 -24.09 -0.06 11.10
N GLN A 21 -24.90 -0.54 10.15
CA GLN A 21 -25.03 -1.96 9.84
C GLN A 21 -24.26 -2.34 8.57
N VAL A 22 -23.90 -3.62 8.44
CA VAL A 22 -23.39 -4.17 7.19
C VAL A 22 -24.54 -4.25 6.19
N SER A 23 -24.47 -3.46 5.12
CA SER A 23 -25.47 -3.45 4.06
C SER A 23 -25.27 -4.59 3.07
N ARG A 24 -24.01 -4.91 2.75
CA ARG A 24 -23.64 -6.07 1.92
C ARG A 24 -22.19 -6.49 2.11
N GLN A 25 -21.86 -7.67 1.57
CA GLN A 25 -20.50 -8.19 1.49
C GLN A 25 -20.13 -8.47 0.04
N VAL A 26 -18.89 -8.16 -0.32
CA VAL A 26 -18.36 -8.33 -1.68
C VAL A 26 -17.19 -9.31 -1.65
N SER A 27 -17.32 -10.41 -2.37
CA SER A 27 -16.27 -11.44 -2.45
C SER A 27 -15.09 -10.95 -3.28
N ILE A 28 -13.88 -11.25 -2.80
CA ILE A 28 -12.63 -10.96 -3.49
C ILE A 28 -11.78 -12.24 -3.62
N PRO A 29 -10.96 -12.38 -4.68
CA PRO A 29 -10.05 -13.52 -4.84
C PRO A 29 -8.98 -13.60 -3.74
N GLY A 30 -8.57 -12.43 -3.24
CA GLY A 30 -7.55 -12.31 -2.21
C GLY A 30 -8.07 -12.65 -0.82
N ARG A 31 -7.17 -12.98 0.11
CA ARG A 31 -7.49 -13.18 1.52
C ARG A 31 -6.78 -12.15 2.38
N ALA A 32 -7.35 -11.86 3.55
CA ALA A 32 -6.83 -10.87 4.48
C ALA A 32 -6.66 -9.48 3.82
N PRO A 33 -7.74 -8.85 3.31
CA PRO A 33 -7.69 -7.46 2.83
C PRO A 33 -7.30 -6.52 3.98
N HIS A 34 -6.42 -5.54 3.71
CA HIS A 34 -5.89 -4.65 4.76
C HIS A 34 -5.71 -3.18 4.35
N SER A 35 -5.79 -2.83 3.07
CA SER A 35 -5.70 -1.44 2.63
C SER A 35 -6.59 -1.20 1.42
N MET A 36 -7.24 -0.05 1.37
CA MET A 36 -8.13 0.33 0.29
C MET A 36 -8.01 1.81 -0.03
N VAL A 37 -8.14 2.16 -1.31
CA VAL A 37 -8.17 3.55 -1.81
C VAL A 37 -9.17 3.66 -2.96
N MET A 38 -9.68 4.86 -3.20
CA MET A 38 -10.54 5.15 -4.36
C MET A 38 -9.71 5.87 -5.43
N ASP A 39 -9.85 5.48 -6.69
CA ASP A 39 -9.23 6.18 -7.80
C ASP A 39 -10.11 7.31 -8.38
N GLN A 40 -9.57 8.07 -9.33
CA GLN A 40 -10.27 9.15 -10.01
C GLN A 40 -11.43 8.68 -10.90
N GLU A 41 -11.45 7.41 -11.28
CA GLU A 41 -12.52 6.80 -12.08
C GLU A 41 -13.64 6.24 -11.18
N GLY A 42 -13.48 6.32 -9.87
CA GLY A 42 -14.45 5.85 -8.88
C GLY A 42 -14.33 4.36 -8.58
N HIS A 43 -13.23 3.71 -8.96
CA HIS A 43 -12.98 2.31 -8.63
C HIS A 43 -12.29 2.17 -7.28
N LEU A 44 -12.72 1.16 -6.52
CA LEU A 44 -12.13 0.80 -5.25
C LEU A 44 -10.94 -0.14 -5.47
N TRP A 45 -9.75 0.33 -5.13
CA TRP A 45 -8.54 -0.46 -5.13
C TRP A 45 -8.31 -1.10 -3.76
N VAL A 46 -7.99 -2.39 -3.75
CA VAL A 46 -7.91 -3.21 -2.55
C VAL A 46 -6.62 -4.01 -2.56
N LEU A 47 -5.81 -3.83 -1.52
CA LEU A 47 -4.64 -4.66 -1.26
C LEU A 47 -4.97 -5.67 -0.16
N SER A 48 -4.71 -6.93 -0.48
CA SER A 48 -4.93 -8.08 0.39
C SER A 48 -3.69 -8.96 0.41
N GLY A 49 -3.56 -9.77 1.46
CA GLY A 49 -2.45 -10.70 1.61
C GLY A 49 -1.96 -10.79 3.06
N ASN A 50 -1.22 -11.86 3.34
CA ASN A 50 -0.52 -12.04 4.60
C ASN A 50 0.62 -13.05 4.42
N LYS A 51 1.82 -12.55 4.15
CA LYS A 51 3.03 -13.38 3.93
C LYS A 51 3.29 -14.34 5.10
N TYR A 52 3.17 -13.88 6.33
CA TYR A 52 3.45 -14.68 7.53
C TYR A 52 2.46 -15.82 7.78
N LYS A 53 1.32 -15.80 7.09
CA LYS A 53 0.28 -16.84 7.16
C LYS A 53 0.04 -17.50 5.80
N ASN A 54 1.02 -17.41 4.90
CA ASN A 54 1.00 -18.01 3.56
C ASN A 54 -0.24 -17.64 2.76
N LYS A 55 -0.66 -16.37 2.82
CA LYS A 55 -1.73 -15.81 1.97
C LYS A 55 -1.08 -14.93 0.92
N ILE A 56 -1.15 -15.39 -0.33
CA ILE A 56 -0.63 -14.67 -1.50
C ILE A 56 -1.33 -13.33 -1.61
N SER A 57 -0.53 -12.28 -1.84
CA SER A 57 -1.06 -10.92 -1.91
C SER A 57 -1.72 -10.66 -3.26
N HIS A 58 -2.79 -9.86 -3.25
CA HIS A 58 -3.48 -9.42 -4.45
C HIS A 58 -3.77 -7.92 -4.37
N LEU A 59 -3.58 -7.22 -5.48
CA LEU A 59 -4.10 -5.87 -5.71
C LEU A 59 -5.27 -5.98 -6.69
N GLN A 60 -6.44 -5.48 -6.32
CA GLN A 60 -7.65 -5.59 -7.13
C GLN A 60 -8.33 -4.24 -7.28
N SER A 61 -8.88 -3.97 -8.46
CA SER A 61 -9.80 -2.85 -8.68
C SER A 61 -11.22 -3.38 -8.79
N ILE A 62 -12.15 -2.74 -8.10
CA ILE A 62 -13.55 -3.14 -7.97
C ILE A 62 -14.44 -1.95 -8.30
N ASP A 63 -15.44 -2.14 -9.14
CA ASP A 63 -16.53 -1.17 -9.29
C ASP A 63 -17.41 -1.21 -8.02
N PRO A 64 -17.47 -0.12 -7.23
CA PRO A 64 -18.20 -0.12 -5.98
C PRO A 64 -19.73 -0.05 -6.14
N ILE A 65 -20.24 0.14 -7.35
CA ILE A 65 -21.67 0.15 -7.69
C ILE A 65 -22.12 -1.25 -8.10
N THR A 66 -21.37 -1.92 -8.98
CA THR A 66 -21.74 -3.23 -9.53
C THR A 66 -21.10 -4.42 -8.81
N ASP A 67 -20.17 -4.15 -7.89
CA ASP A 67 -19.35 -5.14 -7.18
C ASP A 67 -18.48 -6.00 -8.11
N GLN A 68 -18.31 -5.59 -9.37
CA GLN A 68 -17.50 -6.31 -10.35
C GLN A 68 -16.02 -6.03 -10.13
N ILE A 69 -15.21 -7.10 -10.22
CA ILE A 69 -13.75 -7.00 -10.25
C ILE A 69 -13.36 -6.58 -11.66
N LEU A 70 -12.75 -5.41 -11.78
CA LEU A 70 -12.32 -4.82 -13.05
C LEU A 70 -10.91 -5.26 -13.43
N SER A 71 -10.03 -5.38 -12.43
CA SER A 71 -8.67 -5.89 -12.59
C SER A 71 -8.20 -6.60 -11.34
N SER A 72 -7.31 -7.59 -11.50
CA SER A 72 -6.74 -8.36 -10.41
C SER A 72 -5.30 -8.72 -10.72
N TYR A 73 -4.40 -8.32 -9.84
CA TYR A 73 -2.97 -8.56 -9.94
C TYR A 73 -2.54 -9.43 -8.77
N GLU A 74 -2.08 -10.65 -9.08
CA GLU A 74 -1.49 -11.56 -8.10
C GLU A 74 0.00 -11.24 -7.95
N PHE A 75 0.47 -11.13 -6.70
CA PHE A 75 1.89 -10.99 -6.39
C PHE A 75 2.55 -12.36 -6.27
N LEU A 76 3.87 -12.43 -6.45
CA LEU A 76 4.62 -13.65 -6.17
C LEU A 76 4.59 -13.98 -4.66
N SER A 77 4.67 -15.26 -4.32
CA SER A 77 4.46 -15.74 -2.93
C SER A 77 5.44 -15.16 -1.90
N GLU A 78 6.63 -14.75 -2.32
CA GLU A 78 7.65 -14.11 -1.48
C GLU A 78 7.45 -12.61 -1.29
N GLN A 79 6.67 -11.97 -2.17
CA GLN A 79 6.40 -10.53 -2.14
C GLN A 79 5.43 -10.17 -1.02
N TYR A 80 5.66 -9.02 -0.38
CA TYR A 80 4.86 -8.55 0.74
C TYR A 80 4.52 -7.06 0.56
N PRO A 81 3.55 -6.75 -0.31
CA PRO A 81 3.06 -5.41 -0.49
C PRO A 81 2.18 -4.98 0.68
N PHE A 82 2.31 -3.75 1.16
CA PHE A 82 1.43 -3.17 2.18
C PHE A 82 1.40 -1.64 2.12
N ARG A 83 0.50 -1.05 2.91
CA ARG A 83 0.25 0.41 2.98
C ARG A 83 -0.12 1.02 1.63
N LEU A 84 -1.12 0.45 0.95
CA LEU A 84 -1.63 1.03 -0.29
C LEU A 84 -2.09 2.48 -0.05
N GLN A 85 -1.60 3.40 -0.87
CA GLN A 85 -2.09 4.78 -0.97
C GLN A 85 -2.24 5.16 -2.45
N ILE A 86 -2.86 6.30 -2.71
CA ILE A 86 -3.00 6.88 -4.05
C ILE A 86 -2.61 8.35 -4.01
N ASN A 87 -2.08 8.89 -5.10
CA ASN A 87 -1.81 10.33 -5.20
C ASN A 87 -3.11 11.15 -5.20
N GLN A 88 -2.95 12.47 -5.04
CA GLN A 88 -4.07 13.41 -5.03
C GLN A 88 -4.87 13.40 -6.34
N GLN A 89 -4.21 13.15 -7.47
CA GLN A 89 -4.86 13.06 -8.79
C GLN A 89 -5.71 11.78 -8.90
N GLY A 90 -5.50 10.80 -8.03
CA GLY A 90 -6.26 9.55 -8.04
C GLY A 90 -5.89 8.63 -9.21
N ASP A 91 -4.71 8.78 -9.82
CA ASP A 91 -4.32 8.07 -11.04
C ASP A 91 -3.11 7.14 -10.85
N THR A 92 -2.42 7.25 -9.72
CA THR A 92 -1.20 6.51 -9.41
C THR A 92 -1.27 5.94 -8.00
N LEU A 93 -1.25 4.61 -7.93
CA LEU A 93 -1.18 3.84 -6.70
C LEU A 93 0.27 3.73 -6.23
N TYR A 94 0.44 3.71 -4.92
CA TYR A 94 1.72 3.49 -4.26
C TYR A 94 1.55 2.41 -3.19
N PHE A 95 2.59 1.63 -2.96
CA PHE A 95 2.65 0.66 -1.87
C PHE A 95 4.10 0.32 -1.55
N ILE A 96 4.37 -0.11 -0.32
CA ILE A 96 5.68 -0.61 0.05
C ILE A 96 5.76 -2.09 -0.29
N GLN A 97 6.87 -2.52 -0.89
CA GLN A 97 7.34 -3.90 -0.85
C GLN A 97 8.49 -4.03 0.15
N VAL A 98 8.48 -5.08 0.98
CA VAL A 98 9.58 -5.36 1.92
C VAL A 98 10.25 -6.67 1.61
N ASN A 99 11.58 -6.62 1.54
CA ASN A 99 12.43 -7.80 1.47
C ASN A 99 13.26 -7.98 2.76
N TYR A 100 12.78 -8.85 3.66
CA TYR A 100 13.44 -9.12 4.93
C TYR A 100 14.76 -9.89 4.82
N THR A 101 15.16 -10.37 3.63
CA THR A 101 16.51 -10.92 3.44
C THR A 101 17.58 -9.83 3.31
N GLY A 102 17.17 -8.56 3.24
CA GLY A 102 18.04 -7.40 3.05
C GLY A 102 18.40 -7.12 1.59
N ALA A 103 17.89 -7.92 0.64
CA ALA A 103 18.13 -7.68 -0.78
C ALA A 103 17.35 -6.46 -1.32
N GLN A 104 17.88 -5.82 -2.36
CA GLN A 104 17.28 -4.62 -2.96
C GLN A 104 16.12 -4.91 -3.92
N TYR A 105 16.05 -6.09 -4.51
CA TYR A 105 14.94 -6.46 -5.39
C TYR A 105 13.66 -6.64 -4.55
N ASN A 106 12.52 -6.23 -5.10
CA ASN A 106 11.23 -6.26 -4.41
C ASN A 106 11.28 -5.56 -3.03
N ASN A 107 12.02 -4.45 -2.91
CA ASN A 107 12.21 -3.75 -1.65
C ASN A 107 12.23 -2.23 -1.85
N GLY A 108 11.28 -1.53 -1.24
CA GLY A 108 11.14 -0.08 -1.37
C GLY A 108 9.71 0.37 -1.67
N LEU A 109 9.56 1.61 -2.12
CA LEU A 109 8.28 2.17 -2.53
C LEU A 109 8.04 1.84 -4.01
N CYS A 110 6.98 1.10 -4.28
CA CYS A 110 6.48 0.80 -5.62
C CYS A 110 5.39 1.79 -6.02
N SER A 111 5.24 1.99 -7.33
CA SER A 111 4.17 2.78 -7.93
C SER A 111 3.51 2.02 -9.07
N MET A 112 2.25 2.31 -9.35
CA MET A 112 1.52 1.73 -10.47
C MET A 112 0.40 2.69 -10.91
N GLY A 113 0.35 3.03 -12.20
CA GLY A 113 -0.79 3.77 -12.74
C GLY A 113 -2.05 2.92 -12.75
N ILE A 114 -3.22 3.53 -12.54
CA ILE A 114 -4.50 2.80 -12.49
C ILE A 114 -4.88 2.12 -13.82
N LYS A 115 -4.21 2.48 -14.93
CA LYS A 115 -4.40 1.92 -16.28
C LYS A 115 -3.34 0.87 -16.67
N GLU A 116 -2.39 0.60 -15.79
CA GLU A 116 -1.33 -0.37 -16.06
C GLU A 116 -1.87 -1.80 -16.06
N SER A 117 -1.44 -2.62 -17.02
CA SER A 117 -1.91 -4.01 -17.16
C SER A 117 -1.07 -5.02 -16.38
N THR A 118 0.07 -4.59 -15.81
CA THR A 118 0.98 -5.47 -15.05
C THR A 118 1.59 -4.76 -13.84
N LEU A 119 1.94 -5.53 -12.81
CA LEU A 119 2.71 -5.01 -11.67
C LEU A 119 4.14 -4.65 -12.11
N GLN A 120 4.61 -3.48 -11.68
CA GLN A 120 6.01 -3.10 -11.89
C GLN A 120 6.94 -4.06 -11.12
N LYS A 121 8.01 -4.52 -11.79
CA LYS A 121 8.97 -5.48 -11.21
C LYS A 121 9.94 -4.84 -10.21
N ASN A 122 10.20 -3.55 -10.36
CA ASN A 122 11.16 -2.82 -9.54
C ASN A 122 10.43 -1.76 -8.70
N ALA A 123 10.95 -1.49 -7.51
CA ALA A 123 10.53 -0.33 -6.73
C ALA A 123 10.89 0.94 -7.50
N TRP A 124 10.01 1.94 -7.41
CA TRP A 124 10.26 3.27 -7.95
C TRP A 124 11.31 4.00 -7.11
N ILE A 125 11.18 3.94 -5.79
CA ILE A 125 12.21 4.38 -4.83
C ILE A 125 12.72 3.14 -4.09
N PRO A 126 13.85 2.55 -4.49
CA PRO A 126 14.37 1.35 -3.86
C PRO A 126 14.88 1.64 -2.45
N ALA A 127 14.74 0.67 -1.55
CA ALA A 127 15.40 0.72 -0.25
C ALA A 127 16.90 0.44 -0.40
N GLN A 128 17.70 0.95 0.55
CA GLN A 128 19.13 0.64 0.60
C GLN A 128 19.37 -0.83 0.95
N ASN A 129 20.57 -1.33 0.64
CA ASN A 129 20.96 -2.68 1.00
C ASN A 129 20.86 -2.88 2.53
N ALA A 130 20.35 -4.03 2.97
CA ALA A 130 20.10 -4.34 4.37
C ALA A 130 19.16 -3.35 5.12
N SER A 131 18.34 -2.61 4.38
CA SER A 131 17.28 -1.73 4.90
C SER A 131 15.94 -2.06 4.24
N TYR A 132 14.84 -1.56 4.79
CA TYR A 132 13.51 -1.63 4.22
C TYR A 132 12.67 -0.45 4.70
N TYR A 133 11.59 -0.15 3.98
CA TYR A 133 10.65 0.91 4.36
C TYR A 133 9.48 0.36 5.16
N TRP A 134 8.94 1.18 6.05
CA TRP A 134 7.84 0.78 6.93
C TRP A 134 6.58 1.63 6.80
N ALA A 135 6.77 2.92 6.53
CA ALA A 135 5.70 3.86 6.31
C ALA A 135 6.11 4.85 5.24
N TYR A 136 5.13 5.42 4.57
CA TYR A 136 5.32 6.59 3.74
C TYR A 136 4.06 7.44 3.73
N ALA A 137 4.19 8.67 3.26
CA ALA A 137 3.06 9.47 2.82
C ALA A 137 3.50 10.43 1.73
N ILE A 138 2.52 10.88 0.95
CA ILE A 138 2.67 11.87 -0.11
C ILE A 138 2.04 13.17 0.39
N SER A 139 2.83 14.24 0.40
CA SER A 139 2.39 15.57 0.79
C SER A 139 1.33 16.08 -0.18
N PRO A 140 0.14 16.52 0.29
CA PRO A 140 -0.92 17.02 -0.58
C PRO A 140 -0.58 18.37 -1.22
N ASP A 141 0.37 19.12 -0.67
CA ASP A 141 0.69 20.49 -1.13
C ASP A 141 1.59 20.50 -2.38
N ASN A 142 2.47 19.51 -2.49
CA ASN A 142 3.54 19.48 -3.50
C ASN A 142 3.90 18.08 -4.01
N ASN A 143 3.19 17.04 -3.58
CA ASN A 143 3.48 15.64 -3.89
C ASN A 143 4.87 15.16 -3.45
N HIS A 144 5.54 15.86 -2.53
CA HIS A 144 6.78 15.36 -1.94
C HIS A 144 6.51 14.10 -1.11
N ILE A 145 7.48 13.20 -1.09
CA ILE A 145 7.32 11.87 -0.52
C ILE A 145 8.19 11.76 0.72
N TYR A 146 7.57 11.33 1.81
CA TYR A 146 8.24 11.07 3.08
C TYR A 146 8.18 9.59 3.36
N ILE A 147 9.32 8.96 3.59
CA ILE A 147 9.45 7.52 3.81
C ILE A 147 10.15 7.28 5.14
N SER A 148 9.63 6.35 5.94
CA SER A 148 10.22 5.91 7.19
C SER A 148 11.02 4.62 6.98
N ASP A 149 12.32 4.69 7.20
CA ASP A 149 13.17 3.52 7.48
C ASP A 149 13.14 3.29 9.01
N PRO A 150 12.59 2.15 9.48
CA PRO A 150 12.46 1.87 10.91
C PRO A 150 13.80 1.55 11.58
N ARG A 151 14.90 1.39 10.83
CA ARG A 151 16.21 0.92 11.29
C ARG A 151 16.10 -0.30 12.19
N GLY A 152 15.35 -1.30 11.73
CA GLY A 152 15.13 -2.55 12.47
C GLY A 152 14.33 -2.42 13.76
N PHE A 153 13.62 -1.30 13.98
CA PHE A 153 12.78 -1.02 15.17
C PHE A 153 13.53 -0.97 16.51
N ASN A 154 14.86 -0.96 16.49
CA ASN A 154 15.69 -0.86 17.70
C ASN A 154 16.37 0.52 17.84
N GLN A 155 16.21 1.38 16.83
CA GLN A 155 16.78 2.72 16.76
C GLN A 155 15.73 3.73 16.30
N ARG A 156 16.06 5.02 16.41
CA ARG A 156 15.26 6.11 15.85
C ARG A 156 15.12 5.92 14.35
N SER A 157 13.90 6.03 13.85
CA SER A 157 13.63 5.92 12.41
C SER A 157 14.30 7.05 11.65
N LEU A 158 14.83 6.74 10.47
CA LEU A 158 15.28 7.73 9.52
C LEU A 158 14.12 8.09 8.59
N ILE A 159 13.71 9.36 8.61
CA ILE A 159 12.75 9.89 7.66
C ILE A 159 13.51 10.39 6.45
N LEU A 160 13.25 9.78 5.31
CA LEU A 160 13.78 10.15 4.01
C LEU A 160 12.76 11.04 3.30
N HIS A 161 13.19 12.18 2.80
CA HIS A 161 12.36 13.13 2.08
C HIS A 161 12.81 13.20 0.61
N PHE A 162 11.87 12.94 -0.30
CA PHE A 162 12.04 12.99 -1.74
C PHE A 162 11.07 14.02 -2.34
N ASP A 163 11.41 14.58 -3.49
CA ASP A 163 10.48 15.38 -4.30
C ASP A 163 9.45 14.49 -5.02
N GLN A 164 8.54 15.10 -5.79
CA GLN A 164 7.51 14.34 -6.52
C GLN A 164 8.05 13.40 -7.61
N ASN A 165 9.32 13.55 -8.00
CA ASN A 165 9.97 12.69 -9.00
C ASN A 165 10.74 11.54 -8.34
N GLY A 166 10.68 11.42 -7.01
CA GLY A 166 11.43 10.42 -6.25
C GLY A 166 12.91 10.76 -6.09
N ILE A 167 13.29 12.02 -6.26
CA ILE A 167 14.68 12.49 -6.08
C ILE A 167 14.88 12.88 -4.62
N PHE A 168 15.89 12.28 -3.98
CA PHE A 168 16.24 12.54 -2.60
C PHE A 168 16.58 14.01 -2.36
N GLN A 169 15.98 14.60 -1.33
CA GLN A 169 16.19 16.00 -0.94
C GLN A 169 16.94 16.10 0.38
N SER A 170 16.49 15.36 1.40
CA SER A 170 17.02 15.48 2.77
C SER A 170 16.59 14.29 3.62
N SER A 171 17.12 14.21 4.84
CA SER A 171 16.64 13.28 5.84
C SER A 171 16.71 13.86 7.24
N PHE A 172 15.90 13.33 8.14
CA PHE A 172 15.89 13.68 9.56
C PHE A 172 15.44 12.49 10.40
N GLU A 173 15.69 12.52 11.71
CA GLU A 173 15.31 11.42 12.60
C GLU A 173 13.97 11.67 13.29
N ALA A 174 13.15 10.62 13.37
CA ALA A 174 11.93 10.60 14.17
C ALA A 174 12.13 9.74 15.44
N GLY A 175 11.03 9.35 16.09
CA GLY A 175 11.05 8.34 17.16
C GLY A 175 11.34 6.93 16.62
N ILE A 176 11.36 5.95 17.51
CA ILE A 176 11.51 4.54 17.14
C ILE A 176 10.24 4.06 16.45
N GLY A 177 10.38 3.40 15.30
CA GLY A 177 9.26 2.77 14.58
C GLY A 177 8.23 3.76 14.03
N ALA A 178 8.68 4.89 13.47
CA ALA A 178 7.78 5.87 12.87
C ALA A 178 6.88 5.21 11.80
N ASN A 179 5.58 5.20 12.07
CA ASN A 179 4.63 4.32 11.38
C ASN A 179 3.63 5.05 10.47
N SER A 180 3.49 6.37 10.62
CA SER A 180 2.53 7.17 9.85
C SER A 180 2.97 8.63 9.83
N PHE A 181 2.54 9.34 8.79
CA PHE A 181 2.78 10.76 8.60
C PHE A 181 1.42 11.46 8.47
N TYR A 182 1.33 12.67 9.02
CA TYR A 182 0.13 13.50 8.94
C TYR A 182 0.56 14.90 8.49
N PHE A 183 -0.03 15.37 7.40
CA PHE A 183 0.13 16.74 6.93
C PHE A 183 -0.98 17.61 7.51
N ARG A 184 -0.69 18.90 7.69
CA ARG A 184 -1.62 19.86 8.26
C ARG A 184 -2.52 20.45 7.19
#